data_AF-A0A962UFN3-F1
#
_entry.id   AF-A0A962UFN3-F1
#
_cell.length_a   1.000
_cell.length_b   1.000
_cell.length_c   1.000
_cell.angle_alpha   90.00
_cell.angle_beta   90.00
_cell.angle_gamma   90.00
#
_symmetry.space_group_name_H-M   'P 1'
#
loop_
_entity.id
_entity.type
_entity.pdbx_description
1 polymer ?
#
loop_
_entity_poly.entity_id
_entity_poly.type
_entity_poly.pdbx_seq_one_letter_code
_entity_poly.pdbx_strand_id
1 'polypeptide(L)'
;MDKGYGSPRVESEVKDHVYLAHIRRIGAEKLADGKKTHPARRWVVERTIAWIKGFRAIRTRYFCKAQNDLAMIHLACALMVSRKMKII
;
A
#
# COMPACT_ATOMS: atom_id res chain seq x y z
N MET A 1 4.61 -17.27 -1.83
CA MET A 1 4.24 -18.27 -0.81
C MET A 1 3.10 -19.07 -1.40
N ASP A 2 3.32 -20.35 -1.65
CA ASP A 2 2.35 -21.21 -2.33
C ASP A 2 1.17 -21.54 -1.41
N LYS A 3 -0.07 -21.45 -1.92
CA LYS A 3 -1.28 -21.76 -1.15
C LYS A 3 -1.51 -23.28 -1.20
N GLY A 4 -0.85 -24.03 -0.31
CA GLY A 4 -0.95 -25.50 -0.22
C GLY A 4 -2.36 -26.06 0.03
N TYR A 5 -3.35 -25.20 0.32
CA TYR A 5 -4.76 -25.57 0.53
C TYR A 5 -5.55 -25.79 -0.76
N GLY A 6 -4.98 -25.51 -1.94
CA GLY A 6 -5.61 -25.75 -3.24
C GLY A 6 -5.46 -27.17 -3.80
N SER A 7 -5.05 -28.13 -2.98
CA SER A 7 -4.80 -29.51 -3.42
C SER A 7 -6.09 -30.34 -3.46
N PRO A 8 -6.20 -31.34 -4.36
CA PRO A 8 -7.37 -32.22 -4.47
C PRO A 8 -7.73 -32.94 -3.16
N ARG A 9 -6.71 -33.26 -2.36
CA ARG A 9 -6.87 -33.88 -1.03
C ARG A 9 -7.67 -33.01 -0.06
N VAL A 10 -7.41 -31.71 -0.07
CA VAL A 10 -8.11 -30.78 0.83
C VAL A 10 -9.56 -30.60 0.38
N GLU A 11 -9.82 -30.62 -0.93
CA GLU A 11 -11.19 -30.56 -1.47
C GLU A 11 -12.02 -31.80 -1.12
N SER A 12 -11.43 -33.01 -1.13
CA SER A 12 -12.14 -34.23 -0.73
C SER A 12 -12.46 -34.22 0.77
N GLU A 13 -11.50 -33.86 1.60
CA GLU A 13 -11.67 -33.87 3.06
C GLU A 13 -12.74 -32.86 3.52
N VAL A 14 -12.80 -31.67 2.90
CA VAL A 14 -13.84 -30.67 3.17
C VAL A 14 -15.24 -31.18 2.79
N LYS A 15 -15.36 -31.94 1.69
CA LYS A 15 -16.63 -32.57 1.28
C LYS A 15 -17.05 -33.70 2.21
N ASP A 16 -16.12 -34.55 2.61
CA ASP A 16 -16.36 -35.69 3.49
C ASP A 16 -16.85 -35.22 4.87
N HIS A 17 -16.38 -34.06 5.32
CA HIS A 17 -16.83 -33.42 6.55
C HIS A 17 -18.07 -32.52 6.39
N VAL A 18 -18.72 -32.53 5.22
CA VAL A 18 -19.94 -31.75 4.94
C VAL A 18 -19.74 -30.23 5.14
N TYR A 19 -18.52 -29.73 4.97
CA TYR A 19 -18.23 -28.31 5.03
C TYR A 19 -18.39 -27.66 3.66
N LEU A 20 -18.89 -26.43 3.65
CA LEU A 20 -18.89 -25.58 2.46
C LEU A 20 -17.47 -25.04 2.23
N ALA A 21 -16.80 -25.53 1.18
CA ALA A 21 -15.44 -25.13 0.85
C ALA A 21 -15.37 -23.65 0.40
N HIS A 22 -14.88 -22.76 1.28
CA HIS A 22 -14.57 -21.37 0.92
C HIS A 22 -13.10 -21.20 0.48
N ILE A 23 -12.61 -22.09 -0.39
CA ILE A 23 -11.23 -22.06 -0.87
C ILE A 23 -11.15 -21.25 -2.15
N ARG A 24 -10.50 -20.08 -2.08
CA ARG A 24 -10.35 -19.20 -3.25
C ARG A 24 -9.14 -19.63 -4.08
N ARG A 25 -9.38 -20.04 -5.32
CA ARG A 25 -8.30 -20.41 -6.26
C ARG A 25 -7.44 -19.20 -6.65
N ILE A 26 -6.17 -19.45 -6.95
CA ILE A 26 -5.23 -18.45 -7.46
C ILE A 26 -5.81 -17.84 -8.74
N GLY A 27 -5.94 -16.52 -8.80
CA GLY A 27 -6.59 -15.82 -9.93
C GLY A 27 -8.09 -15.53 -9.76
N ALA A 28 -8.81 -16.19 -8.85
CA ALA A 28 -10.22 -15.88 -8.55
C ALA A 28 -10.39 -14.56 -7.78
N GLU A 29 -9.30 -13.92 -7.37
CA GLU A 29 -9.29 -12.54 -6.86
C GLU A 29 -9.51 -11.49 -7.96
N LYS A 30 -9.17 -11.81 -9.22
CA LYS A 30 -9.32 -10.90 -10.36
C LYS A 30 -10.76 -10.80 -10.86
N LEU A 31 -11.59 -11.81 -10.62
CA LEU A 31 -12.99 -11.88 -11.10
C LEU A 31 -14.00 -11.19 -10.17
N ALA A 32 -13.58 -10.75 -8.99
CA ALA A 32 -14.43 -9.91 -8.13
C ALA A 32 -14.39 -8.44 -8.60
N ASP A 33 -14.64 -8.23 -9.89
CA ASP A 33 -14.74 -6.94 -10.56
C ASP A 33 -16.15 -6.37 -10.39
N GLY A 34 -16.57 -6.20 -9.13
CA GLY A 34 -17.59 -5.22 -8.82
C GLY A 34 -16.94 -3.84 -8.76
N LYS A 35 -17.52 -2.82 -9.42
CA LYS A 35 -17.15 -1.41 -9.16
C LYS A 35 -17.24 -1.18 -7.65
N LYS A 36 -16.10 -1.05 -6.98
CA LYS A 36 -16.06 -0.74 -5.54
C LYS A 36 -16.65 0.65 -5.35
N THR A 37 -17.91 0.73 -4.92
CA THR A 37 -18.64 1.96 -4.58
C THR A 37 -17.83 2.90 -3.68
N HIS A 38 -16.95 2.33 -2.85
CA HIS A 38 -15.90 3.07 -2.14
C HIS A 38 -14.53 2.47 -2.48
N PRO A 39 -13.75 3.08 -3.40
CA PRO A 39 -12.37 2.67 -3.58
C PRO A 39 -11.64 2.88 -2.24
N ALA A 40 -10.86 1.88 -1.81
CA ALA A 40 -10.12 1.96 -0.56
C ALA A 40 -9.10 3.11 -0.64
N ARG A 41 -9.44 4.27 -0.06
CA ARG A 41 -8.55 5.43 0.09
C ARG A 41 -7.56 5.20 1.23
N ARG A 42 -6.77 4.14 1.14
CA ARG A 42 -5.54 4.04 1.92
C ARG A 42 -4.45 4.77 1.13
N TRP A 43 -3.33 5.11 1.75
CA TRP A 43 -2.11 5.60 1.10
C TRP A 43 -1.89 7.11 0.87
N VAL A 44 -2.79 8.07 1.14
CA VAL A 44 -2.43 9.50 0.87
C VAL A 44 -1.31 9.97 1.79
N VAL A 45 -1.47 9.80 3.12
CA VAL A 45 -0.44 10.17 4.10
C VAL A 45 0.83 9.33 3.92
N GLU A 46 0.68 8.02 3.74
CA GLU A 46 1.81 7.10 3.55
C GLU A 46 2.60 7.41 2.27
N ARG A 47 1.92 7.81 1.18
CA ARG A 47 2.53 8.25 -0.07
C ARG A 47 3.30 9.56 0.11
N THR A 48 2.74 10.53 0.83
CA THR A 48 3.45 11.77 1.15
C THR A 48 4.70 11.49 1.97
N ILE A 49 4.61 10.61 2.98
CA ILE A 49 5.78 10.18 3.77
C ILE A 49 6.80 9.46 2.89
N ALA A 50 6.38 8.61 1.95
CA ALA A 50 7.27 7.95 1.01
C ALA A 50 8.01 8.96 0.11
N TRP A 51 7.34 10.02 -0.34
CA TRP A 51 7.99 11.09 -1.12
C TRP A 51 8.99 11.89 -0.28
N ILE A 52 8.64 12.24 0.96
CA ILE A 52 9.53 12.95 1.90
C ILE A 52 10.78 12.10 2.21
N LYS A 53 10.63 10.77 2.34
CA LYS A 53 11.76 9.84 2.51
C LYS A 53 12.74 9.82 1.33
N GLY A 54 12.37 10.36 0.16
CA GLY A 54 13.28 10.55 -0.97
C GLY A 54 14.37 11.61 -0.72
N PHE A 55 14.12 12.56 0.18
CA PHE A 55 15.11 13.57 0.55
C PHE A 55 16.09 12.99 1.57
N ARG A 56 17.32 12.71 1.14
CA ARG A 56 18.38 12.09 1.97
C ARG A 56 18.59 12.84 3.30
N ALA A 57 18.57 14.17 3.28
CA ALA A 57 18.77 15.00 4.47
C ALA A 57 17.72 14.71 5.57
N ILE A 58 16.44 14.59 5.16
CA ILE A 58 15.31 14.32 6.07
C ILE A 58 15.32 12.85 6.49
N ARG A 59 15.51 11.91 5.54
CA ARG A 59 15.53 10.47 5.83
C ARG A 59 16.59 10.09 6.87
N THR A 60 17.79 10.65 6.72
CA THR A 60 18.91 10.40 7.63
C THR A 60 18.84 11.27 8.90
N ARG A 61 17.93 12.27 8.94
CA ARG A 61 17.84 13.28 10.01
C ARG A 61 19.17 13.97 10.26
N TYR A 62 19.72 14.60 9.22
CA TYR A 62 21.00 15.33 9.32
C TYR A 62 20.95 16.51 10.29
N PHE A 63 19.76 17.05 10.57
CA PHE A 63 19.60 18.20 11.46
C PHE A 63 19.40 17.77 12.91
N CYS A 64 20.32 18.16 13.79
CA CYS A 64 20.23 17.83 15.21
C CYS A 64 19.09 18.53 15.96
N LYS A 65 18.70 19.74 15.50
CA LYS A 65 17.60 20.51 16.10
C LYS A 65 16.27 20.17 15.43
N ALA A 66 15.25 19.87 16.23
CA ALA A 66 13.90 19.54 15.75
C ALA A 66 13.28 20.65 14.89
N GLN A 67 13.56 21.92 15.21
CA GLN A 67 13.09 23.08 14.45
C GLN A 67 13.63 23.07 13.01
N ASN A 68 14.90 22.70 12.83
CA ASN A 68 15.54 22.65 11.54
C ASN A 68 15.02 21.47 10.70
N ASP A 69 14.79 20.31 11.35
CA ASP A 69 14.19 19.14 10.70
C ASP A 69 12.75 19.46 10.22
N LEU A 70 11.95 20.15 11.05
CA LEU A 70 10.61 20.61 10.68
C LEU A 70 10.63 21.59 9.51
N ALA A 71 11.53 22.58 9.53
CA ALA A 71 11.69 23.52 8.43
C ALA A 71 12.04 22.80 7.11
N MET A 72 12.88 21.76 7.17
CA MET A 72 13.25 20.97 6.00
C MET A 72 12.07 20.15 5.46
N ILE A 73 11.21 19.62 6.33
CA ILE A 73 9.98 18.96 5.92
C ILE A 73 9.05 19.93 5.18
N HIS A 74 8.88 21.15 5.70
CA HIS A 74 8.08 22.19 5.02
C HIS A 74 8.68 22.56 3.66
N LEU A 75 9.99 22.71 3.57
CA LEU A 75 10.69 22.98 2.31
C LEU A 75 10.49 21.84 1.30
N ALA A 76 10.61 20.58 1.73
CA ALA A 76 10.36 19.43 0.87
C ALA A 76 8.92 19.41 0.33
N CYS A 77 7.93 19.75 1.15
CA CYS A 77 6.54 19.91 0.72
C CYS A 77 6.40 21.01 -0.34
N ALA A 78 6.99 22.19 -0.12
CA ALA A 78 6.96 23.29 -1.09
C ALA A 78 7.61 22.89 -2.43
N LEU A 79 8.73 22.18 -2.40
CA LEU A 79 9.41 21.67 -3.60
C LEU A 79 8.58 20.61 -4.34
N MET A 80 7.87 19.74 -3.64
CA MET A 80 6.98 18.77 -4.28
C MET A 80 5.83 19.48 -5.01
N VAL A 81 5.23 20.50 -4.39
CA VAL A 81 4.16 21.30 -4.99
C VAL A 81 4.71 22.10 -6.18
N SER A 82 5.86 22.77 -6.05
CA SER A 82 6.43 23.55 -7.16
C SER A 82 6.77 22.70 -8.38
N ARG A 83 7.22 21.45 -8.19
CA ARG A 83 7.47 20.50 -9.28
C ARG A 83 6.19 19.98 -9.94
N LYS A 84 5.08 19.99 -9.22
CA LYS A 84 3.75 19.59 -9.72
C LYS A 84 3.04 20.73 -10.43
N MET A 85 3.24 21.96 -9.98
CA MET A 85 2.75 23.13 -10.68
C MET A 85 3.56 23.28 -11.98
N LYS A 86 2.90 23.07 -13.12
CA LYS A 86 3.42 23.58 -14.39
C LYS A 86 3.32 25.10 -14.30
N ILE A 87 4.44 25.76 -14.12
CA ILE A 87 4.54 27.19 -14.41
C ILE A 87 4.34 27.28 -15.93
N ILE A 88 3.32 28.03 -16.33
CA ILE A 88 3.00 28.36 -17.74
C ILE A 88 4.17 29.12 -18.34
#